data_AF-A0A150RLN9-F1
#
_entry.id   AF-A0A150RLN9-F1
#
_cell.length_a   1.000
_cell.length_b   1.000
_cell.length_c   1.000
_cell.angle_alpha   90.00
_cell.angle_beta   90.00
_cell.angle_gamma   90.00
#
_symmetry.space_group_name_H-M   'P 1'
#
loop_
_entity.id
_entity.type
_entity.pdbx_description
1 polymer ?
#
loop_
_entity_poly.entity_id
_entity_poly.type
_entity_poly.pdbx_seq_one_letter_code
_entity_poly.pdbx_strand_id
1 'polypeptide(L)'
;MSGVTLKLGDGFPKFHPELSTQVKELQGLLKKWGYNISETGHFDWATDSAVLHFQRSMGLTADAKVRVGAGATWKALHQPAPVAPPGRSFSMDGLYTVPFIDQFDEVHVRGAGQKGCFAASETMLRAVGVKQAGPANKYQIVTKETWKAGTPTHTIDTKANEEGLAYLKGELSKGRPVMAGVSYSSDAGDKGYNESITEHFVVIFDAGEGDGTYLFHDPATSNKSVGASRTFSVDPARNTLAAEGVPGQEGYAIGARYFVTMIRKNEE
;
A
#
# COMPACT_ATOMS: atom_id res chain seq x y z
N MET A 1 18.67 -1.19 -31.48
CA MET A 1 18.50 -0.39 -30.24
C MET A 1 17.50 -1.10 -29.34
N SER A 2 17.78 -1.23 -28.05
CA SER A 2 16.87 -1.80 -27.06
C SER A 2 15.76 -0.80 -26.72
N GLY A 3 14.51 -1.08 -27.13
CA GLY A 3 13.38 -0.20 -26.85
C GLY A 3 13.10 -0.05 -25.36
N VAL A 4 13.01 1.20 -24.89
CA VAL A 4 12.67 1.63 -23.52
C VAL A 4 11.38 0.98 -23.03
N THR A 5 11.32 0.65 -21.74
CA THR A 5 10.11 0.21 -21.05
C THR A 5 9.76 1.20 -19.95
N LEU A 6 8.63 1.88 -20.09
CA LEU A 6 8.09 2.80 -19.09
C LEU A 6 7.39 2.01 -17.98
N LYS A 7 7.50 2.50 -16.73
CA LYS A 7 6.94 1.94 -15.49
C LYS A 7 6.77 3.05 -14.44
N LEU A 8 6.13 2.73 -13.30
CA LEU A 8 6.07 3.59 -12.12
C LEU A 8 7.44 4.22 -11.78
N GLY A 9 7.41 5.51 -11.50
CA GLY A 9 8.59 6.31 -11.14
C GLY A 9 9.34 6.96 -12.30
N ASP A 10 9.14 6.53 -13.56
CA ASP A 10 9.87 7.11 -14.70
C ASP A 10 9.46 8.57 -14.98
N GLY A 11 10.39 9.38 -15.52
CA GLY A 11 10.18 10.77 -15.89
C GLY A 11 10.26 11.78 -14.74
N PHE A 12 10.28 11.34 -13.47
CA PHE A 12 10.44 12.24 -12.33
C PHE A 12 11.87 12.83 -12.26
N PRO A 13 12.08 14.05 -11.71
CA PRO A 13 13.41 14.68 -11.58
C PRO A 13 14.49 13.89 -10.83
N LYS A 14 14.12 12.82 -10.10
CA LYS A 14 15.04 11.91 -9.40
C LYS A 14 15.16 10.52 -10.03
N PHE A 15 14.26 10.18 -10.96
CA PHE A 15 14.05 8.82 -11.45
C PHE A 15 13.75 8.89 -12.95
N HIS A 16 14.76 8.61 -13.76
CA HIS A 16 14.69 8.65 -15.22
C HIS A 16 14.03 9.92 -15.83
N PRO A 17 14.46 11.14 -15.46
CA PRO A 17 13.91 12.38 -16.02
C PRO A 17 14.01 12.45 -17.56
N GLU A 18 14.97 11.75 -18.16
CA GLU A 18 15.12 11.59 -19.62
C GLU A 18 13.94 10.89 -20.29
N LEU A 19 13.07 10.20 -19.53
CA LEU A 19 11.88 9.50 -20.03
C LEU A 19 10.61 10.34 -19.96
N SER A 20 10.67 11.56 -19.40
CA SER A 20 9.48 12.41 -19.14
C SER A 20 8.64 12.67 -20.40
N THR A 21 9.28 12.83 -21.56
CA THR A 21 8.61 13.02 -22.86
C THR A 21 7.78 11.80 -23.27
N GLN A 22 8.34 10.60 -23.14
CA GLN A 22 7.72 9.32 -23.52
C GLN A 22 6.60 8.95 -22.54
N VAL A 23 6.76 9.30 -21.26
CA VAL A 23 5.70 9.22 -20.25
C VAL A 23 4.55 10.17 -20.59
N LYS A 24 4.85 11.40 -21.00
CA LYS A 24 3.83 12.38 -21.39
C LYS A 24 3.07 11.95 -22.65
N GLU A 25 3.76 11.33 -23.62
CA GLU A 25 3.15 10.68 -24.78
C GLU A 25 2.19 9.55 -24.37
N LEU A 26 2.63 8.67 -23.46
CA LEU A 26 1.78 7.62 -22.87
C LEU A 26 0.53 8.19 -22.18
N GLN A 27 0.68 9.24 -21.37
CA GLN A 27 -0.45 9.91 -20.71
C GLN A 27 -1.43 10.52 -21.72
N GLY A 28 -0.91 11.20 -22.76
CA GLY A 28 -1.72 11.75 -23.85
C GLY A 28 -2.43 10.67 -24.68
N LEU A 29 -1.86 9.46 -24.80
CA LEU A 29 -2.55 8.30 -25.38
C LEU A 29 -3.67 7.80 -24.46
N LEU A 30 -3.39 7.56 -23.18
CA LEU A 30 -4.39 7.10 -22.20
C LEU A 30 -5.60 8.05 -22.13
N LYS A 31 -5.40 9.37 -22.19
CA LYS A 31 -6.51 10.33 -22.23
C LYS A 31 -7.39 10.20 -23.49
N LYS A 32 -6.84 9.83 -24.65
CA LYS A 32 -7.64 9.49 -25.86
C LYS A 32 -8.46 8.21 -25.65
N TRP A 33 -7.97 7.28 -24.82
CA TRP A 33 -8.68 6.10 -24.34
C TRP A 33 -9.64 6.37 -23.16
N GLY A 34 -9.92 7.65 -22.88
CA GLY A 34 -10.94 8.11 -21.93
C GLY A 34 -10.49 8.18 -20.47
N TYR A 35 -9.22 7.90 -20.16
CA TYR A 35 -8.70 7.94 -18.80
C TYR A 35 -8.50 9.38 -18.31
N ASN A 36 -9.10 9.73 -17.17
CA ASN A 36 -9.01 11.08 -16.60
C ASN A 36 -7.71 11.29 -15.80
N ILE A 37 -6.57 11.34 -16.49
CA ILE A 37 -5.24 11.54 -15.89
C ILE A 37 -4.57 12.83 -16.40
N SER A 38 -3.51 13.26 -15.71
CA SER A 38 -2.73 14.46 -16.07
C SER A 38 -1.54 14.12 -16.97
N GLU A 39 -1.21 14.99 -17.92
CA GLU A 39 -0.02 14.89 -18.79
C GLU A 39 1.20 15.53 -18.11
N THR A 40 1.56 15.01 -16.94
CA THR A 40 2.66 15.50 -16.10
C THR A 40 4.04 15.23 -16.72
N GLY A 41 4.19 14.17 -17.50
CA GLY A 41 5.49 13.59 -17.83
C GLY A 41 6.14 12.86 -16.65
N HIS A 42 5.36 12.50 -15.63
CA HIS A 42 5.77 11.70 -14.49
C HIS A 42 4.92 10.42 -14.46
N PHE A 43 5.54 9.22 -14.46
CA PHE A 43 4.80 7.96 -14.46
C PHE A 43 4.37 7.70 -13.02
N ASP A 44 3.31 8.40 -12.64
CA ASP A 44 2.67 8.34 -11.34
C ASP A 44 1.70 7.15 -11.23
N TRP A 45 1.20 6.94 -10.01
CA TRP A 45 0.23 5.90 -9.67
C TRP A 45 -1.06 5.93 -10.50
N ALA A 46 -1.49 7.11 -10.95
CA ALA A 46 -2.66 7.29 -11.81
C ALA A 46 -2.35 6.82 -13.24
N THR A 47 -1.15 7.12 -13.75
CA THR A 47 -0.62 6.59 -15.01
C THR A 47 -0.47 5.08 -14.96
N ASP A 48 0.13 4.53 -13.89
CA ASP A 48 0.33 3.10 -13.66
C ASP A 48 -1.00 2.32 -13.62
N SER A 49 -1.93 2.80 -12.82
CA SER A 49 -3.27 2.23 -12.71
C SER A 49 -4.00 2.29 -14.07
N ALA A 50 -3.91 3.40 -14.81
CA ALA A 50 -4.54 3.53 -16.12
C ALA A 50 -3.93 2.57 -17.16
N VAL A 51 -2.61 2.35 -17.12
CA VAL A 51 -1.94 1.30 -17.91
C VAL A 51 -2.45 -0.09 -17.52
N LEU A 52 -2.53 -0.42 -16.23
CA LEU A 52 -3.00 -1.72 -15.75
C LEU A 52 -4.45 -2.01 -16.18
N HIS A 53 -5.36 -1.03 -16.04
CA HIS A 53 -6.73 -1.19 -16.49
C HIS A 53 -6.82 -1.29 -18.01
N PHE A 54 -6.04 -0.50 -18.75
CA PHE A 54 -5.95 -0.59 -20.19
C PHE A 54 -5.48 -1.99 -20.64
N GLN A 55 -4.39 -2.51 -20.06
CA GLN A 55 -3.88 -3.86 -20.33
C GLN A 55 -4.96 -4.93 -20.08
N ARG A 56 -5.65 -4.88 -18.93
CA ARG A 56 -6.77 -5.80 -18.62
C ARG A 56 -7.90 -5.70 -19.64
N SER A 57 -8.34 -4.48 -19.98
CA SER A 57 -9.43 -4.25 -20.95
C SER A 57 -9.08 -4.71 -22.37
N MET A 58 -7.79 -4.88 -22.67
CA MET A 58 -7.26 -5.35 -23.95
C MET A 58 -6.87 -6.84 -23.95
N GLY A 59 -7.09 -7.57 -22.85
CA GLY A 59 -6.65 -8.97 -22.72
C GLY A 59 -5.13 -9.15 -22.72
N LEU A 60 -4.38 -8.09 -22.41
CA LEU A 60 -2.91 -8.11 -22.32
C LEU A 60 -2.45 -8.48 -20.90
N THR A 61 -1.19 -8.91 -20.78
CA THR A 61 -0.51 -9.02 -19.49
C THR A 61 -0.57 -7.69 -18.76
N ALA A 62 -1.22 -7.66 -17.60
CA ALA A 62 -1.40 -6.46 -16.78
C ALA A 62 -0.26 -6.32 -15.77
N ASP A 63 0.89 -5.82 -16.24
CA ASP A 63 2.15 -5.68 -15.49
C ASP A 63 2.60 -4.23 -15.29
N ALA A 64 1.75 -3.28 -15.68
CA ALA A 64 1.96 -1.82 -15.68
C ALA A 64 3.08 -1.32 -16.60
N LYS A 65 3.68 -2.19 -17.43
CA LYS A 65 4.89 -1.85 -18.21
C LYS A 65 4.56 -1.56 -19.66
N VAL A 66 5.13 -0.46 -20.17
CA VAL A 66 4.87 0.01 -21.53
C VAL A 66 6.17 0.12 -22.32
N ARG A 67 6.48 -0.93 -23.10
CA ARG A 67 7.65 -0.92 -23.98
C ARG A 67 7.40 -0.05 -25.21
N VAL A 68 8.02 1.13 -25.23
CA VAL A 68 7.90 2.17 -26.27
C VAL A 68 8.22 1.60 -27.65
N GLY A 69 7.40 1.95 -28.65
CA GLY A 69 7.55 1.58 -30.07
C GLY A 69 7.33 0.10 -30.41
N ALA A 70 7.49 -0.83 -29.46
CA ALA A 70 7.56 -2.27 -29.75
C ALA A 70 6.57 -3.15 -28.96
N GLY A 71 6.18 -2.75 -27.74
CA GLY A 71 5.34 -3.54 -26.84
C GLY A 71 3.89 -3.66 -27.29
N ALA A 72 3.20 -4.73 -26.87
CA ALA A 72 1.78 -4.93 -27.14
C ALA A 72 0.93 -3.77 -26.62
N THR A 73 1.17 -3.33 -25.37
CA THR A 73 0.51 -2.17 -24.76
C THR A 73 0.67 -0.90 -25.61
N TRP A 74 1.88 -0.60 -26.08
CA TRP A 74 2.16 0.58 -26.90
C TRP A 74 1.44 0.52 -28.27
N LYS A 75 1.46 -0.64 -28.92
CA LYS A 75 0.78 -0.87 -30.21
C LYS A 75 -0.75 -0.78 -30.08
N ALA A 76 -1.30 -1.26 -28.97
CA ALA A 76 -2.73 -1.16 -28.66
C ALA A 76 -3.15 0.29 -28.37
N LEU A 77 -2.37 1.04 -27.59
CA LEU A 77 -2.62 2.46 -27.31
C LEU A 77 -2.66 3.34 -28.56
N HIS A 78 -1.95 2.94 -29.62
CA HIS A 78 -1.91 3.62 -30.91
C HIS A 78 -3.07 3.25 -31.86
N GLN A 79 -3.93 2.29 -31.49
CA GLN A 79 -5.16 2.02 -32.24
C GLN A 79 -6.19 3.14 -32.01
N PRO A 80 -7.17 3.34 -32.92
CA PRO A 80 -8.32 4.18 -32.64
C PRO A 80 -9.10 3.64 -31.43
N ALA A 81 -9.42 4.51 -30.48
CA ALA A 81 -10.25 4.16 -29.34
C ALA A 81 -11.69 3.83 -29.79
N PRO A 82 -12.36 2.81 -29.20
CA PRO A 82 -13.72 2.44 -29.55
C PRO A 82 -14.72 3.49 -29.05
N VAL A 83 -15.94 3.46 -29.61
CA VAL A 83 -17.01 4.46 -29.36
C VAL A 83 -17.31 4.64 -27.86
N ALA A 84 -17.26 3.55 -27.09
CA ALA A 84 -17.25 3.54 -25.64
C ALA A 84 -15.86 3.06 -25.15
N PRO A 85 -14.90 3.97 -24.89
CA PRO A 85 -13.55 3.59 -24.50
C PRO A 85 -13.46 3.26 -23.00
N PRO A 86 -12.67 2.25 -22.59
CA PRO A 86 -12.68 1.68 -21.24
C PRO A 86 -12.31 2.66 -20.12
N GLY A 87 -11.58 3.74 -20.42
CA GLY A 87 -11.27 4.79 -19.44
C GLY A 87 -12.49 5.57 -18.96
N ARG A 88 -13.57 5.67 -19.77
CA ARG A 88 -14.82 6.34 -19.34
C ARG A 88 -15.58 5.58 -18.25
N SER A 89 -15.29 4.31 -18.05
CA SER A 89 -15.88 3.45 -17.00
C SER A 89 -14.99 3.29 -15.75
N PHE A 90 -13.76 3.81 -15.78
CA PHE A 90 -12.89 3.91 -14.61
C PHE A 90 -13.16 5.26 -13.95
N SER A 91 -13.98 5.26 -12.90
CA SER A 91 -13.94 6.36 -11.96
C SER A 91 -12.63 6.28 -11.17
N MET A 92 -12.08 7.44 -10.77
CA MET A 92 -11.02 7.47 -9.76
C MET A 92 -11.57 7.19 -8.36
N ASP A 93 -12.88 7.31 -8.20
CA ASP A 93 -13.52 7.53 -6.91
C ASP A 93 -13.94 6.20 -6.27
N GLY A 94 -13.22 5.84 -5.19
CA GLY A 94 -13.63 4.81 -4.24
C GLY A 94 -12.98 3.43 -4.37
N LEU A 95 -12.32 3.08 -5.48
CA LEU A 95 -11.89 1.69 -5.74
C LEU A 95 -10.50 1.49 -6.36
N TYR A 96 -9.76 2.55 -6.68
CA TYR A 96 -8.37 2.39 -7.11
C TYR A 96 -7.47 2.05 -5.90
N THR A 97 -7.33 0.74 -5.66
CA THR A 97 -6.57 0.10 -4.58
C THR A 97 -5.20 0.73 -4.33
N VAL A 98 -4.87 0.91 -3.04
CA VAL A 98 -3.49 1.16 -2.60
C VAL A 98 -2.55 0.14 -3.25
N PRO A 99 -1.46 0.55 -3.91
CA PRO A 99 -0.56 -0.39 -4.55
C PRO A 99 0.21 -1.15 -3.48
N PHE A 100 0.30 -2.49 -3.62
CA PHE A 100 1.24 -3.28 -2.83
C PHE A 100 2.68 -2.93 -3.23
N ILE A 101 3.43 -2.36 -2.28
CA ILE A 101 4.86 -2.05 -2.38
C ILE A 101 5.55 -2.71 -1.19
N ASP A 102 6.49 -3.62 -1.46
CA ASP A 102 7.24 -4.30 -0.41
C ASP A 102 8.47 -3.52 0.04
N GLN A 103 8.98 -3.84 1.23
CA GLN A 103 10.09 -3.11 1.83
C GLN A 103 11.47 -3.35 1.19
N PHE A 104 11.57 -4.24 0.21
CA PHE A 104 12.79 -4.56 -0.54
C PHE A 104 12.81 -3.92 -1.94
N ASP A 105 11.76 -3.18 -2.32
CA ASP A 105 11.72 -2.43 -3.59
C ASP A 105 12.70 -1.25 -3.58
N GLU A 106 13.91 -1.48 -4.11
CA GLU A 106 15.00 -0.50 -4.22
C GLU A 106 14.67 0.70 -5.12
N VAL A 107 13.58 0.65 -5.92
CA VAL A 107 13.16 1.75 -6.81
C VAL A 107 12.26 2.72 -6.04
N HIS A 108 11.30 2.20 -5.28
CA HIS A 108 10.24 2.99 -4.66
C HIS A 108 10.45 3.23 -3.16
N VAL A 109 11.21 2.39 -2.45
CA VAL A 109 11.39 2.46 -1.00
C VAL A 109 12.74 3.07 -0.62
N ARG A 110 12.70 4.27 -0.02
CA ARG A 110 13.90 4.92 0.50
C ARG A 110 14.51 4.10 1.65
N GLY A 111 15.66 3.49 1.40
CA GLY A 111 16.30 2.60 2.38
C GLY A 111 15.67 1.21 2.43
N ALA A 112 15.31 0.68 1.25
CA ALA A 112 14.86 -0.69 1.06
C ALA A 112 15.76 -1.72 1.77
N GLY A 113 15.14 -2.80 2.25
CA GLY A 113 15.76 -3.83 3.07
C GLY A 113 14.96 -4.15 4.34
N GLN A 114 15.56 -4.86 5.28
CA GLN A 114 14.89 -5.39 6.49
C GLN A 114 14.25 -4.34 7.42
N LYS A 115 14.55 -3.04 7.26
CA LYS A 115 13.97 -1.94 8.05
C LYS A 115 13.09 -0.98 7.23
N GLY A 116 12.79 -1.32 5.97
CA GLY A 116 12.08 -0.44 5.04
C GLY A 116 10.57 -0.32 5.24
N CYS A 117 9.96 -1.10 6.16
CA CYS A 117 8.49 -1.22 6.27
C CYS A 117 7.73 0.10 6.45
N PHE A 118 8.27 1.05 7.25
CA PHE A 118 7.70 2.39 7.39
C PHE A 118 7.76 3.17 6.07
N ALA A 119 8.90 3.14 5.37
CA ALA A 119 9.10 3.86 4.11
C ALA A 119 8.27 3.25 2.96
N ALA A 120 8.12 1.93 2.93
CA ALA A 120 7.21 1.23 2.03
C ALA A 120 5.76 1.63 2.29
N SER A 121 5.33 1.58 3.56
CA SER A 121 4.00 2.03 3.97
C SER A 121 3.76 3.52 3.66
N GLU A 122 4.76 4.38 3.83
CA GLU A 122 4.68 5.80 3.46
C GLU A 122 4.52 5.98 1.95
N THR A 123 5.25 5.19 1.16
CA THR A 123 5.15 5.20 -0.32
C THR A 123 3.80 4.69 -0.78
N MET A 124 3.25 3.65 -0.14
CA MET A 124 1.88 3.14 -0.40
C MET A 124 0.81 4.20 -0.13
N LEU A 125 0.90 4.96 0.97
CA LEU A 125 0.00 6.11 1.22
C LEU A 125 0.16 7.21 0.15
N ARG A 126 1.41 7.60 -0.14
CA ARG A 126 1.73 8.67 -1.11
C ARG A 126 1.28 8.32 -2.52
N ALA A 127 1.27 7.04 -2.87
CA ALA A 127 0.78 6.51 -4.13
C ALA A 127 -0.76 6.50 -4.28
N VAL A 128 -1.52 7.02 -3.30
CA VAL A 128 -2.92 7.44 -3.49
C VAL A 128 -3.16 8.87 -2.98
N GLY A 129 -2.11 9.70 -2.98
CA GLY A 129 -2.16 11.11 -2.58
C GLY A 129 -2.22 11.37 -1.06
N VAL A 130 -2.29 10.33 -0.23
CA VAL A 130 -2.28 10.46 1.24
C VAL A 130 -0.86 10.71 1.74
N LYS A 131 -0.73 11.67 2.67
CA LYS A 131 0.52 11.91 3.41
C LYS A 131 0.29 11.55 4.87
N GLN A 132 1.29 10.94 5.50
CA GLN A 132 1.24 10.66 6.93
C GLN A 132 1.75 11.88 7.72
N ALA A 133 1.07 12.22 8.82
CA ALA A 133 1.53 13.26 9.74
C ALA A 133 2.73 12.82 10.58
N GLY A 134 3.49 13.81 11.09
CA GLY A 134 4.68 13.59 11.90
C GLY A 134 4.44 12.79 13.20
N PRO A 135 5.49 12.19 13.80
CA PRO A 135 5.39 11.08 14.78
C PRO A 135 4.71 11.36 16.13
N ALA A 136 4.38 12.62 16.43
CA ALA A 136 3.48 12.97 17.52
C ALA A 136 2.01 12.61 17.22
N ASN A 137 1.60 12.74 15.95
CA ASN A 137 0.21 12.63 15.50
C ASN A 137 -0.19 11.16 15.28
N LYS A 138 -0.51 10.48 16.38
CA LYS A 138 -0.95 9.08 16.40
C LYS A 138 -1.91 8.83 17.56
N TYR A 139 -2.72 7.79 17.43
CA TYR A 139 -3.36 7.13 18.55
C TYR A 139 -2.45 5.99 19.00
N GLN A 140 -1.91 6.07 20.21
CA GLN A 140 -1.07 5.01 20.79
C GLN A 140 -1.98 4.04 21.52
N ILE A 141 -2.23 2.87 20.93
CA ILE A 141 -3.24 1.91 21.40
C ILE A 141 -2.67 0.99 22.48
N VAL A 142 -1.49 0.41 22.21
CA VAL A 142 -0.76 -0.37 23.21
C VAL A 142 0.26 0.53 23.88
N THR A 143 0.19 0.64 25.21
CA THR A 143 1.05 1.49 26.04
C THR A 143 2.10 0.70 26.83
N LYS A 144 1.93 -0.62 26.95
CA LYS A 144 2.93 -1.56 27.47
C LYS A 144 2.72 -2.95 26.87
N GLU A 145 3.80 -3.63 26.56
CA GLU A 145 3.81 -5.07 26.24
C GLU A 145 4.53 -5.85 27.36
N THR A 146 4.11 -7.09 27.60
CA THR A 146 4.75 -7.98 28.58
C THR A 146 4.67 -9.43 28.11
N TRP A 147 5.84 -10.03 27.92
CA TRP A 147 6.01 -11.37 27.37
C TRP A 147 5.94 -12.43 28.47
N LYS A 148 5.08 -13.43 28.32
CA LYS A 148 5.03 -14.60 29.20
C LYS A 148 4.58 -15.83 28.42
N ALA A 149 5.34 -16.93 28.50
CA ALA A 149 5.01 -18.23 27.92
C ALA A 149 4.54 -18.19 26.44
N GLY A 150 5.26 -17.44 25.59
CA GLY A 150 5.03 -17.43 24.13
C GLY A 150 3.81 -16.62 23.66
N THR A 151 3.11 -15.88 24.52
CA THR A 151 2.06 -14.93 24.10
C THR A 151 2.31 -13.55 24.74
N PRO A 152 2.24 -12.46 23.96
CA PRO A 152 2.32 -11.12 24.52
C PRO A 152 1.01 -10.73 25.22
N THR A 153 1.15 -10.12 26.39
CA THR A 153 0.08 -9.41 27.08
C THR A 153 0.24 -7.91 26.88
N HIS A 154 -0.85 -7.23 26.56
CA HIS A 154 -0.86 -5.81 26.18
C HIS A 154 -1.65 -4.99 27.19
N THR A 155 -1.09 -3.87 27.64
CA THR A 155 -1.86 -2.80 28.29
C THR A 155 -2.38 -1.88 27.18
N ILE A 156 -3.71 -1.75 27.10
CA ILE A 156 -4.41 -0.96 26.09
C ILE A 156 -4.84 0.37 26.71
N ASP A 157 -4.57 1.48 26.04
CA ASP A 157 -5.31 2.73 26.26
C ASP A 157 -6.64 2.59 25.50
N THR A 158 -7.71 2.27 26.24
CA THR A 158 -9.03 2.02 25.64
C THR A 158 -9.60 3.24 24.94
N LYS A 159 -9.29 4.44 25.44
CA LYS A 159 -9.74 5.70 24.81
C LYS A 159 -8.99 5.93 23.49
N ALA A 160 -7.67 5.81 23.48
CA ALA A 160 -6.88 5.94 22.25
C ALA A 160 -7.24 4.86 21.22
N ASN A 161 -7.60 3.66 21.68
CA ASN A 161 -8.15 2.59 20.84
C ASN A 161 -9.48 2.99 20.19
N GLU A 162 -10.46 3.42 20.98
CA GLU A 162 -11.79 3.83 20.49
C GLU A 162 -11.71 5.04 19.54
N GLU A 163 -10.98 6.10 19.92
CA GLU A 163 -10.76 7.26 19.05
C GLU A 163 -9.96 6.90 17.79
N GLY A 164 -8.99 5.98 17.89
CA GLY A 164 -8.18 5.52 16.76
C GLY A 164 -8.96 4.68 15.76
N LEU A 165 -9.83 3.78 16.23
CA LEU A 165 -10.71 2.99 15.37
C LEU A 165 -11.82 3.85 14.74
N ALA A 166 -12.36 4.82 15.48
CA ALA A 166 -13.30 5.81 14.92
C ALA A 166 -12.63 6.66 13.83
N TYR A 167 -11.39 7.12 14.06
CA TYR A 167 -10.58 7.82 13.06
C TYR A 167 -10.31 6.95 11.82
N LEU A 168 -9.90 5.69 12.01
CA LEU A 168 -9.66 4.74 10.91
C LEU A 168 -10.91 4.57 10.03
N LYS A 169 -12.07 4.28 10.64
CA LYS A 169 -13.35 4.18 9.91
C LYS A 169 -13.68 5.48 9.16
N GLY A 170 -13.45 6.64 9.79
CA GLY A 170 -13.69 7.95 9.21
C GLY A 170 -12.73 8.38 8.10
N GLU A 171 -11.54 7.80 8.01
CA GLU A 171 -10.61 8.00 6.88
C GLU A 171 -10.92 7.05 5.72
N LEU A 172 -11.17 5.76 6.02
CA LEU A 172 -11.55 4.76 5.02
C LEU A 172 -12.86 5.14 4.31
N SER A 173 -13.84 5.73 5.01
CA SER A 173 -15.07 6.26 4.39
C SER A 173 -14.85 7.44 3.45
N LYS A 174 -13.64 8.04 3.42
CA LYS A 174 -13.20 9.06 2.46
C LYS A 174 -12.30 8.49 1.36
N GLY A 175 -12.10 7.17 1.32
CA GLY A 175 -11.10 6.51 0.47
C GLY A 175 -9.65 6.79 0.89
N ARG A 176 -9.40 7.28 2.11
CA ARG A 176 -8.04 7.56 2.61
C ARG A 176 -7.52 6.34 3.40
N PRO A 177 -6.53 5.59 2.89
CA PRO A 177 -5.84 4.59 3.70
C PRO A 177 -5.11 5.20 4.90
N VAL A 178 -4.78 4.36 5.86
CA VAL A 178 -4.16 4.75 7.14
C VAL A 178 -3.03 3.79 7.48
N MET A 179 -1.87 4.33 7.87
CA MET A 179 -0.76 3.48 8.34
C MET A 179 -1.00 3.05 9.79
N ALA A 180 -0.98 1.74 10.03
CA ALA A 180 -0.98 1.16 11.36
C ALA A 180 0.43 0.71 11.74
N GLY A 181 0.79 0.94 13.00
CA GLY A 181 1.93 0.30 13.64
C GLY A 181 1.48 -0.96 14.36
N VAL A 182 2.28 -2.03 14.30
CA VAL A 182 1.96 -3.34 14.88
C VAL A 182 3.15 -3.90 15.68
N SER A 183 2.89 -4.74 16.69
CA SER A 183 3.87 -5.72 17.17
C SER A 183 3.59 -7.08 16.54
N TYR A 184 4.60 -7.95 16.48
CA TYR A 184 4.46 -9.28 15.91
C TYR A 184 5.16 -10.34 16.75
N SER A 185 4.48 -11.47 16.98
CA SER A 185 4.96 -12.51 17.89
C SER A 185 5.99 -13.48 17.27
N SER A 186 7.22 -13.01 17.05
CA SER A 186 8.39 -13.86 16.81
C SER A 186 9.12 -14.17 18.13
N ASP A 187 9.33 -15.47 18.40
CA ASP A 187 10.03 -16.14 19.51
C ASP A 187 10.51 -15.36 20.76
N ALA A 188 10.32 -16.00 21.92
CA ALA A 188 10.52 -15.45 23.26
C ALA A 188 11.99 -15.30 23.70
N GLY A 189 12.83 -14.65 22.88
CA GLY A 189 14.17 -14.18 23.21
C GLY A 189 14.15 -12.97 24.15
N ASP A 190 13.63 -13.18 25.37
CA ASP A 190 13.63 -12.30 26.56
C ASP A 190 13.58 -10.78 26.29
N LYS A 191 12.56 -10.33 25.52
CA LYS A 191 12.22 -8.91 25.37
C LYS A 191 11.57 -8.36 26.65
N GLY A 192 12.37 -8.17 27.70
CA GLY A 192 11.95 -7.51 28.94
C GLY A 192 11.45 -6.08 28.70
N TYR A 193 10.45 -5.65 29.50
CA TYR A 193 9.88 -4.29 29.58
C TYR A 193 10.06 -3.42 28.32
N ASN A 194 9.42 -3.81 27.21
CA ASN A 194 9.66 -3.19 25.91
C ASN A 194 8.94 -1.85 25.77
N GLU A 195 9.69 -0.74 25.86
CA GLU A 195 9.19 0.62 25.56
C GLU A 195 9.13 0.91 24.04
N SER A 196 9.65 0.02 23.19
CA SER A 196 9.58 0.07 21.72
C SER A 196 8.56 -0.93 21.18
N ILE A 197 7.28 -0.66 21.46
CA ILE A 197 6.15 -1.59 21.25
C ILE A 197 5.78 -1.75 19.76
N THR A 198 6.02 -0.76 18.91
CA THR A 198 5.75 -0.86 17.48
C THR A 198 7.00 -1.32 16.74
N GLU A 199 6.94 -2.54 16.21
CA GLU A 199 8.09 -3.21 15.57
C GLU A 199 8.01 -3.16 14.04
N HIS A 200 6.78 -3.06 13.50
CA HIS A 200 6.52 -3.08 12.06
C HIS A 200 5.39 -2.11 11.69
N PHE A 201 5.31 -1.77 10.41
CA PHE A 201 4.30 -0.85 9.86
C PHE A 201 3.63 -1.46 8.63
N VAL A 202 2.31 -1.27 8.55
CA VAL A 202 1.42 -1.76 7.50
C VAL A 202 0.43 -0.67 7.09
N VAL A 203 -0.19 -0.78 5.92
CA VAL A 203 -1.22 0.16 5.45
C VAL A 203 -2.58 -0.52 5.43
N ILE A 204 -3.51 -0.06 6.25
CA ILE A 204 -4.92 -0.44 6.19
C ILE A 204 -5.59 0.43 5.11
N PHE A 205 -6.30 -0.21 4.18
CA PHE A 205 -6.84 0.47 2.98
C PHE A 205 -8.32 0.21 2.71
N ASP A 206 -8.94 -0.75 3.40
CA ASP A 206 -10.36 -1.09 3.23
C ASP A 206 -10.99 -1.51 4.57
N ALA A 207 -12.31 -1.41 4.69
CA ALA A 207 -13.10 -1.91 5.81
C ALA A 207 -13.52 -3.40 5.64
N GLY A 208 -13.22 -4.01 4.48
CA GLY A 208 -13.51 -5.43 4.23
C GLY A 208 -15.00 -5.76 4.10
N GLU A 209 -15.30 -7.05 3.99
CA GLU A 209 -16.66 -7.54 3.78
C GLU A 209 -17.43 -7.85 5.09
N GLY A 210 -16.74 -7.96 6.23
CA GLY A 210 -17.34 -8.26 7.53
C GLY A 210 -17.21 -7.13 8.54
N ASP A 211 -18.20 -6.98 9.44
CA ASP A 211 -18.11 -6.03 10.54
C ASP A 211 -16.92 -6.37 11.47
N GLY A 212 -16.21 -5.32 11.90
CA GLY A 212 -14.95 -5.44 12.63
C GLY A 212 -13.77 -5.99 11.82
N THR A 213 -13.89 -6.23 10.51
CA THR A 213 -12.75 -6.55 9.64
C THR A 213 -12.14 -5.32 8.97
N TYR A 214 -10.91 -5.44 8.47
CA TYR A 214 -10.25 -4.45 7.62
C TYR A 214 -9.22 -5.13 6.70
N LEU A 215 -9.02 -4.62 5.47
CA LEU A 215 -7.96 -5.11 4.59
C LEU A 215 -6.70 -4.24 4.69
N PHE A 216 -5.53 -4.90 4.66
CA PHE A 216 -4.23 -4.24 4.76
C PHE A 216 -3.18 -4.77 3.79
N HIS A 217 -2.13 -3.99 3.61
CA HIS A 217 -0.92 -4.35 2.88
C HIS A 217 0.26 -4.42 3.85
N ASP A 218 0.93 -5.56 3.83
CA ASP A 218 2.07 -5.89 4.66
C ASP A 218 3.36 -5.89 3.83
N PRO A 219 4.21 -4.85 3.95
CA PRO A 219 5.40 -4.73 3.13
C PRO A 219 6.51 -5.74 3.48
N ALA A 220 6.33 -6.62 4.48
CA ALA A 220 7.36 -7.54 4.99
C ALA A 220 7.84 -8.63 3.99
N THR A 221 7.27 -8.73 2.80
CA THR A 221 7.66 -9.72 1.78
C THR A 221 7.49 -9.15 0.37
N SER A 222 8.40 -9.47 -0.54
CA SER A 222 8.23 -9.19 -1.98
C SER A 222 7.24 -10.12 -2.66
N ASN A 223 6.75 -11.17 -1.98
CA ASN A 223 5.67 -11.99 -2.50
C ASN A 223 4.30 -11.31 -2.32
N LYS A 224 3.84 -10.64 -3.38
CA LYS A 224 2.53 -9.97 -3.43
C LYS A 224 1.34 -10.88 -3.08
N SER A 225 1.38 -12.19 -3.35
CA SER A 225 0.28 -13.10 -2.98
C SER A 225 0.25 -13.46 -1.49
N VAL A 226 1.19 -12.94 -0.69
CA VAL A 226 1.33 -13.18 0.75
C VAL A 226 1.19 -11.85 1.50
N GLY A 227 1.80 -10.77 1.01
CA GLY A 227 1.75 -9.45 1.64
C GLY A 227 0.53 -8.59 1.30
N ALA A 228 -0.10 -8.76 0.13
CA ALA A 228 -1.23 -7.93 -0.29
C ALA A 228 -2.57 -8.46 0.26
N SER A 229 -3.50 -7.52 0.49
CA SER A 229 -4.89 -7.75 0.88
C SER A 229 -5.08 -8.75 2.03
N ARG A 230 -4.21 -8.71 3.05
CA ARG A 230 -4.36 -9.46 4.29
C ARG A 230 -5.51 -8.86 5.12
N THR A 231 -6.09 -9.64 6.03
CA THR A 231 -7.26 -9.23 6.83
C THR A 231 -6.92 -9.05 8.31
N PHE A 232 -7.21 -7.87 8.85
CA PHE A 232 -7.36 -7.64 10.28
C PHE A 232 -8.80 -7.94 10.72
N SER A 233 -8.97 -8.43 11.94
CA SER A 233 -10.25 -8.54 12.63
C SER A 233 -10.13 -7.98 14.05
N VAL A 234 -11.23 -7.48 14.63
CA VAL A 234 -11.27 -7.11 16.06
C VAL A 234 -11.04 -8.36 16.93
N ASP A 235 -10.07 -8.29 17.83
CA ASP A 235 -9.86 -9.25 18.92
C ASP A 235 -10.79 -8.87 20.08
N PRO A 236 -11.87 -9.63 20.36
CA PRO A 236 -12.86 -9.25 21.37
C PRO A 236 -12.31 -9.30 22.81
N ALA A 237 -11.17 -9.95 23.05
CA ALA A 237 -10.51 -9.96 24.36
C ALA A 237 -9.63 -8.72 24.60
N ARG A 238 -9.32 -7.96 23.54
CA ARG A 238 -8.43 -6.76 23.59
C ARG A 238 -9.08 -5.48 23.04
N ASN A 239 -10.22 -5.59 22.35
CA ASN A 239 -10.91 -4.52 21.61
C ASN A 239 -10.07 -3.82 20.51
N THR A 240 -8.89 -4.34 20.17
CA THR A 240 -8.00 -3.84 19.10
C THR A 240 -8.00 -4.79 17.90
N LEU A 241 -7.38 -4.40 16.80
CA LEU A 241 -7.23 -5.24 15.61
C LEU A 241 -6.08 -6.24 15.76
N ALA A 242 -6.33 -7.48 15.35
CA ALA A 242 -5.35 -8.54 15.24
C ALA A 242 -5.44 -9.24 13.88
N ALA A 243 -4.33 -9.78 13.39
CA ALA A 243 -4.27 -10.57 12.16
C ALA A 243 -3.36 -11.78 12.37
N GLU A 244 -3.79 -12.95 11.91
CA GLU A 244 -2.99 -14.17 12.02
C GLU A 244 -1.81 -14.17 11.02
N GLY A 245 -0.70 -14.79 11.43
CA GLY A 245 0.47 -14.98 10.59
C GLY A 245 0.19 -15.92 9.43
N VAL A 246 0.93 -15.76 8.33
CA VAL A 246 0.79 -16.64 7.16
C VAL A 246 1.56 -17.95 7.41
N PRO A 247 0.90 -19.13 7.35
CA PRO A 247 1.57 -20.42 7.56
C PRO A 247 2.73 -20.64 6.60
N GLY A 248 3.84 -21.19 7.10
CA GLY A 248 5.05 -21.44 6.29
C GLY A 248 5.85 -20.18 5.92
N GLN A 249 5.65 -19.05 6.62
CA GLN A 249 6.50 -17.84 6.54
C GLN A 249 7.22 -17.55 7.86
N GLU A 250 7.52 -18.61 8.61
CA GLU A 250 8.23 -18.58 9.90
C GLU A 250 9.57 -17.82 9.82
N GLY A 251 9.92 -17.10 10.89
CA GLY A 251 11.11 -16.25 10.95
C GLY A 251 10.98 -14.87 10.29
N TYR A 252 9.96 -14.64 9.46
CA TYR A 252 9.59 -13.31 8.97
C TYR A 252 8.43 -12.74 9.80
N ALA A 253 8.32 -11.41 9.88
CA ALA A 253 7.21 -10.75 10.58
C ALA A 253 5.85 -11.28 10.10
N ILE A 254 5.71 -11.50 8.79
CA ILE A 254 4.47 -11.95 8.14
C ILE A 254 4.00 -13.34 8.56
N GLY A 255 4.89 -14.19 9.09
CA GLY A 255 4.56 -15.50 9.65
C GLY A 255 4.05 -15.45 11.10
N ALA A 256 4.14 -14.30 11.77
CA ALA A 256 3.70 -14.14 13.16
C ALA A 256 2.30 -13.52 13.26
N ARG A 257 1.60 -13.77 14.38
CA ARG A 257 0.36 -13.07 14.72
C ARG A 257 0.67 -11.61 15.06
N TYR A 258 -0.12 -10.71 14.50
CA TYR A 258 -0.03 -9.27 14.63
C TYR A 258 -1.08 -8.71 15.58
N PHE A 259 -0.73 -7.62 16.25
CA PHE A 259 -1.66 -6.77 17.01
C PHE A 259 -1.38 -5.30 16.66
N VAL A 260 -2.44 -4.49 16.43
CA VAL A 260 -2.28 -3.06 16.16
C VAL A 260 -1.93 -2.31 17.46
N THR A 261 -0.74 -1.70 17.46
CA THR A 261 -0.14 -1.00 18.59
C THR A 261 -0.27 0.51 18.48
N MET A 262 -0.38 1.06 17.27
CA MET A 262 -0.74 2.46 17.03
C MET A 262 -1.48 2.67 15.70
N ILE A 263 -2.29 3.71 15.62
CA ILE A 263 -2.88 4.22 14.36
C ILE A 263 -2.27 5.60 14.09
N ARG A 264 -1.59 5.76 12.95
CA ARG A 264 -0.95 7.02 12.55
C ARG A 264 -2.00 7.94 11.92
N LYS A 265 -1.97 9.23 12.25
CA LYS A 265 -2.81 10.20 11.53
C LYS A 265 -2.19 10.53 10.18
N ASN A 266 -3.05 10.73 9.19
CA ASN A 266 -2.73 11.40 7.95
C ASN A 266 -2.56 12.92 8.21
N GLU A 267 -1.88 13.63 7.31
CA GLU A 267 -2.00 15.08 7.24
C GLU A 267 -3.44 15.47 6.81
N GLU A 268 -3.88 16.67 7.16
CA GLU A 268 -5.20 17.19 6.75
C GLU A 268 -5.20 17.57 5.26
#